data_AF-A0A174FWA2-F1
#
_entry.id   AF-A0A174FWA2-F1
#
_cell.length_a   1.000
_cell.length_b   1.000
_cell.length_c   1.000
_cell.angle_alpha   90.00
_cell.angle_beta   90.00
_cell.angle_gamma   90.00
#
_symmetry.space_group_name_H-M   'P 1'
#
loop_
_entity.id
_entity.type
_entity.pdbx_description
1 polymer ?
#
loop_
_entity_poly.entity_id
_entity_poly.type
_entity_poly.pdbx_seq_one_letter_code
_entity_poly.pdbx_strand_id
1 'polypeptide(L)'
;MTKGAEMTLEQETDYTLEQLYALADEVHDNYNIGAGPASGSYRTMGMIVIPCSMKTLAGFVSGYSDNLVLRAADITLKERRKKISLPENGLSRYGNLSNNRCLC
;
A
#
# COMPACT_ATOMS: atom_id res chain seq x y z
N MET A 1 1.08 5.89 -5.49
CA MET A 1 2.32 5.87 -4.70
C MET A 1 2.37 7.08 -3.76
N THR A 2 3.04 7.01 -2.60
CA THR A 2 3.22 8.19 -1.72
C THR A 2 4.55 8.90 -2.00
N LYS A 3 4.61 10.23 -1.79
CA LYS A 3 5.86 11.03 -1.97
C LYS A 3 7.07 10.48 -1.22
N GLY A 4 6.86 9.91 -0.03
CA GLY A 4 7.95 9.31 0.75
C GLY A 4 8.53 8.08 0.06
N ALA A 5 7.68 7.25 -0.55
CA ALA A 5 8.12 6.07 -1.29
C ALA A 5 8.85 6.44 -2.59
N GLU A 6 8.45 7.53 -3.26
CA GLU A 6 9.15 8.05 -4.45
C GLU A 6 10.60 8.45 -4.11
N MET A 7 10.79 9.20 -3.02
CA MET A 7 12.13 9.60 -2.55
C MET A 7 12.98 8.39 -2.15
N THR A 8 12.40 7.41 -1.46
CA THR A 8 13.12 6.18 -1.09
C THR A 8 13.50 5.37 -2.32
N LEU A 9 12.63 5.28 -3.33
CA LEU A 9 12.94 4.59 -4.58
C LEU A 9 14.16 5.22 -5.27
N GLU A 10 14.19 6.55 -5.39
CA GLU A 10 15.32 7.29 -5.98
C GLU A 10 16.63 7.13 -5.19
N GLN A 11 16.55 6.93 -3.87
CA GLN A 11 17.72 6.84 -3.00
C GLN A 11 18.26 5.42 -2.81
N GLU A 12 17.39 4.41 -2.80
CA GLU A 12 17.77 3.02 -2.47
C GLU A 12 17.84 2.11 -3.69
N THR A 13 17.31 2.53 -4.84
CA THR A 13 17.28 1.70 -6.05
C THR A 13 17.62 2.48 -7.31
N ASP A 14 18.20 1.78 -8.29
CA ASP A 14 18.44 2.34 -9.64
C ASP A 14 17.18 2.31 -10.53
N TYR A 15 16.01 1.99 -9.97
CA TYR A 15 14.75 1.91 -10.73
C TYR A 15 14.11 3.29 -10.85
N THR A 16 13.66 3.61 -12.06
CA THR A 16 12.84 4.79 -12.33
C THR A 16 11.35 4.51 -12.03
N LEU A 17 10.58 5.55 -11.73
CA LEU A 17 9.13 5.44 -11.50
C LEU A 17 8.40 4.79 -12.69
N GLU A 18 8.82 5.11 -13.90
CA GLU A 18 8.24 4.54 -15.14
C GLU A 18 8.47 3.03 -15.23
N GLN A 19 9.69 2.57 -14.92
CA GLN A 19 10.00 1.14 -14.89
C GLN A 19 9.19 0.42 -13.81
N LEU A 20 8.99 1.05 -12.66
CA LEU A 20 8.20 0.47 -11.58
C LEU A 20 6.71 0.39 -11.96
N TYR A 21 6.17 1.42 -12.61
CA TYR A 21 4.79 1.42 -13.11
C TYR A 21 4.59 0.41 -14.24
N ALA A 22 5.58 0.17 -15.09
CA ALA A 22 5.54 -0.87 -16.11
C ALA A 22 5.47 -2.29 -15.51
N LEU A 23 5.90 -2.50 -14.26
CA LEU A 23 5.80 -3.79 -13.56
C LEU A 23 4.45 -3.99 -12.87
N ALA A 24 3.64 -2.94 -12.72
CA ALA A 24 2.36 -2.98 -12.02
C ALA A 24 1.21 -3.27 -12.99
N ASP A 25 0.32 -4.19 -12.62
CA ASP A 25 -0.90 -4.47 -13.39
C ASP A 25 -1.86 -3.26 -13.41
N GLU A 26 -1.93 -2.54 -12.29
CA GLU A 26 -2.67 -1.29 -12.15
C GLU A 26 -1.92 -0.34 -11.22
N VAL A 27 -1.95 0.95 -11.55
CA VAL A 27 -1.36 2.03 -10.74
C VAL A 27 -2.46 3.03 -10.39
N HIS A 28 -2.61 3.31 -9.10
CA HIS A 28 -3.59 4.27 -8.60
C HIS A 28 -2.88 5.45 -7.92
N ASP A 29 -3.40 6.66 -8.15
CA ASP A 29 -2.91 7.85 -7.45
C ASP A 29 -3.32 7.78 -5.97
N ASN A 30 -2.40 8.12 -5.07
CA ASN A 30 -2.64 8.15 -3.63
C ASN A 30 -3.74 9.16 -3.22
N TYR A 31 -3.99 10.19 -4.04
CA TYR A 31 -5.08 11.16 -3.83
C TYR A 31 -6.40 10.70 -4.44
N ASN A 32 -6.42 9.63 -5.24
CA ASN A 32 -7.65 9.11 -5.83
C ASN A 32 -8.38 8.18 -4.84
N ILE A 33 -9.07 8.79 -3.87
CA ILE A 33 -9.87 8.08 -2.85
C ILE A 33 -11.05 7.32 -3.48
N GLY A 34 -11.42 7.59 -4.73
CA GLY A 34 -12.45 6.86 -5.47
C GLY A 34 -11.93 5.61 -6.20
N ALA A 35 -10.64 5.32 -6.13
CA ALA A 35 -10.04 4.17 -6.79
C ALA A 35 -10.58 2.84 -6.22
N GLY A 36 -10.53 1.79 -7.03
CA GLY A 36 -11.00 0.43 -6.68
C GLY A 36 -10.59 -0.02 -5.27
N PRO A 37 -9.30 0.06 -4.87
CA PRO A 37 -8.84 -0.35 -3.54
C PRO A 37 -9.53 0.35 -2.35
N ALA A 38 -10.10 1.54 -2.56
CA ALA A 38 -10.88 2.28 -1.56
C ALA A 38 -12.37 1.89 -1.52
N SER A 39 -12.76 0.79 -2.17
CA SER A 39 -14.10 0.21 -2.15
C SER A 39 -14.10 -1.22 -1.62
N GLY A 40 -15.02 -1.53 -0.70
CA GLY A 40 -15.19 -2.89 -0.17
C GLY A 40 -15.61 -3.93 -1.22
N SER A 41 -16.29 -3.47 -2.27
CA SER A 41 -16.70 -4.31 -3.41
C SER A 41 -15.53 -4.71 -4.30
N TYR A 42 -14.37 -4.07 -4.15
CA TYR A 42 -13.18 -4.40 -4.91
C TYR A 42 -12.61 -5.74 -4.47
N ARG A 43 -12.44 -6.66 -5.42
CA ARG A 43 -11.95 -8.00 -5.16
C ARG A 43 -10.43 -7.97 -4.96
N THR A 44 -10.01 -7.75 -3.72
CA THR A 44 -8.62 -7.99 -3.31
C THR A 44 -8.54 -9.08 -2.24
N MET A 45 -7.50 -9.91 -2.30
CA MET A 45 -7.24 -10.92 -1.27
C MET A 45 -6.51 -10.37 -0.05
N GLY A 46 -5.89 -9.21 -0.21
CA GLY A 46 -5.16 -8.54 0.84
C GLY A 46 -4.40 -7.32 0.31
N MET A 47 -3.71 -6.65 1.22
CA MET A 47 -2.92 -5.46 0.92
C MET A 47 -1.48 -5.67 1.39
N ILE A 48 -0.53 -5.32 0.53
CA ILE A 48 0.89 -5.31 0.85
C ILE A 48 1.39 -3.87 0.71
N VAL A 49 2.09 -3.35 1.72
CA VAL A 49 2.60 -1.98 1.77
C VAL A 49 4.11 -2.01 1.92
N ILE A 50 4.83 -1.61 0.87
CA ILE A 50 6.30 -1.65 0.79
C ILE A 50 6.77 -0.47 -0.08
N PRO A 51 7.75 0.33 0.37
CA PRO A 51 8.20 0.44 1.76
C PRO A 51 7.12 1.09 2.65
N CYS A 52 7.02 0.67 3.91
CA CYS A 52 6.09 1.24 4.89
C CYS A 52 6.83 2.16 5.87
N SER A 53 6.66 3.48 5.72
CA SER A 53 7.18 4.42 6.71
C SER A 53 6.42 4.32 8.03
N MET A 54 7.07 4.64 9.16
CA MET A 54 6.39 4.65 10.48
C MET A 54 5.17 5.58 10.50
N LYS A 55 5.17 6.66 9.71
CA LYS A 55 4.02 7.56 9.53
C LYS A 55 2.81 6.81 8.95
N THR A 56 3.03 6.01 7.91
CA THR A 56 1.96 5.23 7.27
C THR A 56 1.45 4.14 8.22
N LEU A 57 2.36 3.50 8.95
CA LEU A 57 1.99 2.52 9.98
C LEU A 57 1.15 3.14 11.09
N ALA A 58 1.54 4.32 11.59
CA ALA A 58 0.78 5.06 12.58
C ALA A 58 -0.63 5.41 12.06
N GLY A 59 -0.74 5.88 10.81
CA GLY A 59 -2.02 6.15 10.17
C GLY A 59 -2.96 4.94 10.15
N PHE A 60 -2.42 3.74 9.89
CA PHE A 60 -3.20 2.50 9.93
C PHE A 60 -3.70 2.14 11.33
N VAL A 61 -2.88 2.34 12.37
CA VAL A 61 -3.26 2.03 13.76
C VAL A 61 -4.26 3.04 14.28
N SER A 62 -4.11 4.30 13.89
CA SER A 62 -4.99 5.41 14.28
C SER A 62 -6.31 5.43 13.50
N GLY A 63 -6.45 4.68 12.42
CA GLY A 63 -7.66 4.64 11.58
C GLY A 63 -7.93 5.95 10.82
N TYR A 64 -6.87 6.67 10.44
CA TYR A 64 -6.99 7.84 9.57
C TYR A 64 -7.17 7.40 8.12
N SER A 65 -8.04 8.05 7.36
CA SER A 65 -8.37 7.66 5.98
C SER A 65 -8.11 8.77 4.95
N ASP A 66 -7.11 9.63 5.20
CA ASP A 66 -6.87 10.84 4.40
C ASP A 66 -6.34 10.56 2.99
N ASN A 67 -5.78 9.38 2.77
CA ASN A 67 -5.16 8.96 1.52
C ASN A 67 -5.70 7.60 1.07
N LEU A 68 -5.59 7.30 -0.22
CA LEU A 68 -6.00 6.02 -0.79
C LEU A 68 -5.34 4.83 -0.08
N VAL A 69 -4.04 4.89 0.20
CA VAL A 69 -3.31 3.81 0.89
C VAL A 69 -3.90 3.55 2.28
N LEU A 70 -4.24 4.60 3.02
CA LEU A 70 -4.81 4.46 4.36
C LEU A 70 -6.24 3.91 4.30
N ARG A 71 -7.07 4.44 3.40
CA ARG A 71 -8.45 3.98 3.20
C ARG A 71 -8.53 2.54 2.69
N ALA A 72 -7.65 2.15 1.78
CA ALA A 72 -7.54 0.77 1.30
C ALA A 72 -7.15 -0.17 2.45
N ALA A 73 -6.28 0.28 3.36
CA ALA A 73 -5.92 -0.47 4.55
C ALA A 73 -7.10 -0.58 5.54
N ASP A 74 -7.85 0.49 5.75
CA ASP A 74 -9.06 0.49 6.60
C ASP A 74 -10.10 -0.50 6.09
N ILE A 75 -10.33 -0.54 4.77
CA ILE A 75 -11.25 -1.49 4.14
C ILE A 75 -10.70 -2.91 4.26
N THR A 76 -9.40 -3.10 4.05
CA THR A 76 -8.76 -4.41 4.24
C THR A 76 -8.95 -4.90 5.68
N LEU A 77 -8.81 -4.03 6.68
CA LEU A 77 -9.07 -4.34 8.09
C LEU A 77 -10.55 -4.62 8.36
N LYS A 78 -11.46 -3.79 7.85
CA LYS A 78 -12.92 -3.94 8.01
C LYS A 78 -13.43 -5.24 7.41
N GLU A 79 -12.94 -5.59 6.23
CA GLU A 79 -13.29 -6.82 5.50
C GLU A 79 -12.52 -8.05 6.01
N ARG A 80 -11.72 -7.91 7.08
CA ARG A 80 -10.85 -8.95 7.67
C ARG A 80 -9.95 -9.65 6.64
N ARG A 81 -9.47 -8.88 5.66
CA ARG A 81 -8.55 -9.34 4.61
C ARG A 81 -7.11 -9.28 5.12
N LYS A 82 -6.23 -10.02 4.43
CA LYS A 82 -4.82 -10.16 4.84
C LYS A 82 -4.07 -8.84 4.61
N LYS A 83 -3.20 -8.44 5.53
CA LYS A 83 -2.38 -7.23 5.38
C LYS A 83 -0.92 -7.50 5.73
N ILE A 84 0.01 -7.07 4.89
CA ILE A 84 1.45 -7.12 5.19
C ILE A 84 2.03 -5.73 4.99
N SER A 85 2.80 -5.25 5.97
CA SER A 85 3.57 -4.02 5.84
C SER A 85 5.05 -4.33 6.07
N LEU A 86 5.91 -3.93 5.15
CA LEU A 86 7.36 -4.06 5.33
C LEU A 86 7.93 -2.67 5.63
N PRO A 87 8.23 -2.37 6.91
CA PRO A 87 9.07 -1.25 7.24
C PRO A 87 10.45 -1.38 6.63
N GLU A 88 11.05 -0.22 6.33
CA GLU A 88 12.47 -0.09 5.92
C GLU A 88 13.42 -0.81 6.90
N ASN A 89 13.08 -0.84 8.19
CA ASN A 89 13.88 -1.44 9.27
C ASN A 89 13.60 -2.94 9.52
N GLY A 90 12.84 -3.61 8.66
CA GLY A 90 12.56 -5.06 8.76
C GLY A 90 11.07 -5.43 8.82
N LEU A 91 10.78 -6.71 8.57
CA LEU A 91 9.44 -7.27 8.32
C LEU A 91 8.45 -7.08 9.52
N SER A 92 7.34 -6.35 9.34
CA SER A 92 6.24 -6.33 10.31
C SER A 92 5.09 -7.23 9.84
N ARG A 93 5.01 -8.45 10.38
CA ARG A 93 3.99 -9.45 9.97
C ARG A 93 2.69 -9.26 10.76
N TYR A 94 1.60 -8.94 10.05
CA TYR A 94 0.22 -9.07 10.53
C TYR A 94 -0.65 -9.89 9.55
N GLY A 95 -0.36 -11.20 9.42
CA GLY A 95 -1.25 -12.15 8.74
C GLY A 95 -0.69 -12.80 7.46
N ASN A 96 -1.02 -14.08 7.27
CA ASN A 96 -0.37 -15.04 6.36
C ASN A 96 -0.90 -14.95 4.91
N LEU A 97 -0.02 -15.02 3.89
CA LEU A 97 -0.25 -14.59 2.49
C LEU A 97 -1.02 -15.59 1.60
N SER A 98 -1.75 -15.09 0.60
CA SER A 98 -1.98 -15.75 -0.71
C SER A 98 -2.39 -14.72 -1.78
N ASN A 99 -1.42 -14.30 -2.60
CA ASN A 99 -1.41 -13.89 -4.02
C ASN A 99 -2.37 -12.84 -4.66
N ASN A 100 -2.12 -11.53 -4.55
CA ASN A 100 -2.41 -10.55 -5.64
C ASN A 100 -1.56 -9.29 -5.40
N ARG A 101 -0.82 -8.83 -6.41
CA ARG A 101 0.11 -7.69 -6.32
C ARG A 101 -0.53 -6.46 -6.94
N CYS A 102 -1.11 -5.59 -6.12
CA CYS A 102 -1.59 -4.27 -6.55
C CYS A 102 -0.69 -3.23 -5.89
N LEU A 103 -0.05 -2.36 -6.68
CA LEU A 103 0.84 -1.31 -6.18
C LEU A 103 0.02 -0.02 -6.03
N CYS A 104 -0.14 0.46 -4.79
CA CYS A 104 -0.83 1.71 -4.46
C CYS A 104 0.14 2.80 -4.05
#